data_AF-A0A522R9L8-F1
#
_entry.id   AF-A0A522R9L8-F1
#
_cell.length_a   1.000
_cell.length_b   1.000
_cell.length_c   1.000
_cell.angle_alpha   90.00
_cell.angle_beta   90.00
_cell.angle_gamma   90.00
#
_symmetry.space_group_name_H-M   'P 1'
#
loop_
_entity.id
_entity.type
_entity.pdbx_description
1 polymer ?
#
loop_
_entity_poly.entity_id
_entity_poly.type
_entity_poly.pdbx_seq_one_letter_code
_entity_poly.pdbx_strand_id
1 'polypeptide(L)'
;MHTISHHSALIYVMVVVAASDGVMSDREMEAIGRRTRTLPAFADFDSERLVQVAQECADILQEDDGLNAILGLVREALPEHLRE
;
A
#
# COMPACT_ATOMS: atom_id res chain seq x y z
N MET A 1 -13.31 13.47 2.62
CA MET A 1 -11.90 13.78 2.33
C MET A 1 -11.16 12.46 2.43
N HIS A 2 -10.58 11.95 1.33
CA HIS A 2 -9.78 10.73 1.42
C HIS A 2 -8.43 11.10 2.07
N THR A 3 -8.12 10.46 3.19
CA THR A 3 -6.91 10.68 3.99
C THR A 3 -5.64 10.21 3.27
N ILE A 4 -5.76 9.20 2.40
CA ILE A 4 -4.69 8.73 1.51
C ILE A 4 -5.21 8.56 0.07
N SER A 5 -4.30 8.50 -0.90
CA SER A 5 -4.65 8.24 -2.30
C SER A 5 -5.00 6.75 -2.53
N HIS A 6 -5.80 6.46 -3.56
CA HIS A 6 -6.05 5.08 -3.97
C HIS A 6 -4.77 4.28 -4.29
N HIS A 7 -3.74 4.93 -4.88
CA HIS A 7 -2.42 4.32 -5.08
C HIS A 7 -1.80 3.90 -3.75
N SER A 8 -1.84 4.78 -2.75
CA SER A 8 -1.34 4.50 -1.40
C SER A 8 -2.10 3.34 -0.77
N ALA A 9 -3.42 3.31 -0.89
CA ALA A 9 -4.25 2.22 -0.38
C ALA A 9 -3.88 0.86 -1.00
N LEU A 10 -3.72 0.81 -2.33
CA LEU A 10 -3.32 -0.42 -3.01
C LEU A 10 -1.90 -0.86 -2.61
N ILE A 11 -0.96 0.08 -2.47
CA ILE A 11 0.40 -0.21 -1.99
C ILE A 11 0.35 -0.73 -0.55
N TYR A 12 -0.46 -0.12 0.33
CA TYR A 12 -0.61 -0.55 1.71
C TYR A 12 -1.11 -2.00 1.79
N VAL A 13 -2.10 -2.38 0.98
CA VAL A 13 -2.56 -3.77 0.89
C VAL A 13 -1.41 -4.71 0.46
N MET A 14 -0.65 -4.34 -0.56
CA MET A 14 0.48 -5.17 -1.00
C MET A 14 1.56 -5.30 0.09
N VAL A 15 1.82 -4.22 0.84
CA VAL A 15 2.79 -4.20 1.94
C VAL A 15 2.32 -5.07 3.09
N VAL A 16 1.07 -4.96 3.52
CA VAL A 16 0.48 -5.80 4.58
C VAL A 16 0.60 -7.28 4.20
N VAL A 17 0.26 -7.64 2.97
CA VAL A 17 0.37 -9.03 2.50
C VAL A 17 1.82 -9.50 2.53
N ALA A 18 2.76 -8.71 1.99
CA ALA A 18 4.18 -9.07 1.92
C ALA A 18 4.89 -9.06 3.28
N ALA A 19 4.43 -8.24 4.23
CA ALA A 19 4.98 -8.14 5.58
C ALA A 19 4.31 -9.11 6.57
N SER A 20 3.40 -9.98 6.12
CA SER A 20 2.72 -10.96 6.99
C SER A 20 3.70 -11.90 7.71
N ASP A 21 4.86 -12.14 7.11
CA ASP A 21 5.95 -12.94 7.70
C ASP A 21 6.88 -12.12 8.63
N GLY A 22 6.51 -10.86 8.92
CA GLY A 22 7.19 -9.98 9.87
C GLY A 22 8.38 -9.19 9.32
N VAL A 23 8.80 -9.43 8.07
CA VAL A 23 9.91 -8.71 7.43
C VAL A 23 9.59 -8.46 5.95
N MET A 24 9.71 -7.20 5.53
CA MET A 24 9.68 -6.85 4.11
C MET A 24 11.02 -7.22 3.47
N SER A 25 11.02 -8.18 2.55
CA SER A 25 12.23 -8.53 1.79
C SER A 25 12.41 -7.65 0.55
N ASP A 26 13.65 -7.47 0.08
CA ASP A 26 13.95 -6.75 -1.17
C ASP A 26 13.17 -7.34 -2.36
N ARG A 27 12.99 -8.66 -2.39
CA ARG A 27 12.24 -9.36 -3.45
C ARG A 27 10.77 -8.96 -3.49
N GLU A 28 10.15 -8.81 -2.31
CA GLU A 28 8.76 -8.35 -2.21
C GLU A 28 8.66 -6.88 -2.62
N MET A 29 9.60 -6.03 -2.18
CA MET A 29 9.64 -4.63 -2.60
C MET A 29 9.79 -4.49 -4.13
N GLU A 30 10.67 -5.28 -4.75
CA GLU A 30 10.80 -5.35 -6.20
C GLU A 30 9.50 -5.84 -6.87
N ALA A 31 8.81 -6.82 -6.27
CA ALA A 31 7.53 -7.31 -6.79
C ALA A 31 6.44 -6.23 -6.75
N ILE A 32 6.35 -5.47 -5.65
CA ILE A 32 5.44 -4.33 -5.52
C ILE A 32 5.79 -3.29 -6.59
N GLY A 33 7.06 -2.93 -6.75
CA GLY A 33 7.49 -1.97 -7.78
C GLY A 33 7.22 -2.42 -9.21
N ARG A 34 7.25 -3.72 -9.50
CA ARG A 34 6.78 -4.23 -10.80
C ARG A 34 5.28 -4.06 -10.97
N ARG A 35 4.48 -4.36 -9.94
CA ARG A 35 3.01 -4.23 -9.98
C ARG A 35 2.58 -2.79 -10.20
N THR A 36 3.19 -1.82 -9.52
CA THR A 36 2.85 -0.39 -9.71
C THR A 36 3.24 0.12 -11.09
N ARG A 37 4.17 -0.53 -11.80
CA ARG A 37 4.55 -0.18 -13.18
C ARG A 37 3.65 -0.82 -14.25
N THR A 38 2.96 -1.92 -13.93
CA THR A 38 2.18 -2.69 -14.91
C THR A 38 0.67 -2.52 -14.75
N LEU A 39 0.20 -2.21 -13.55
CA LEU A 39 -1.23 -2.07 -13.28
C LEU A 39 -1.75 -0.71 -13.76
N PRO A 40 -2.84 -0.66 -14.55
CA PRO A 40 -3.40 0.60 -15.06
C PRO A 40 -3.92 1.51 -13.95
N ALA A 41 -4.26 0.96 -12.79
CA ALA A 41 -4.62 1.71 -11.59
C ALA A 41 -3.49 2.59 -11.05
N PHE A 42 -2.26 2.45 -11.56
CA PHE A 42 -1.08 3.25 -11.19
C PHE A 42 -0.55 4.08 -12.37
N ALA A 43 -1.33 4.28 -13.44
CA ALA A 43 -0.88 4.99 -14.65
C ALA A 43 -0.36 6.41 -14.35
N ASP A 44 -0.94 7.08 -13.36
CA ASP A 44 -0.58 8.43 -12.92
C ASP A 44 0.19 8.44 -11.58
N PHE A 45 0.72 7.29 -11.16
CA PHE A 45 1.51 7.18 -9.93
C PHE A 45 2.97 7.55 -10.14
N ASP A 46 3.49 8.44 -9.30
CA ASP A 46 4.92 8.73 -9.25
C ASP A 46 5.67 7.60 -8.55
N SER A 47 6.44 6.83 -9.35
CA SER A 47 7.20 5.68 -8.87
C SER A 47 8.29 6.03 -7.85
N GLU A 48 8.77 7.28 -7.80
CA GLU A 48 9.76 7.71 -6.79
C GLU A 48 9.14 7.71 -5.38
N ARG A 49 7.82 7.85 -5.29
CA ARG A 49 7.08 7.82 -4.02
C ARG A 49 6.85 6.41 -3.49
N LEU A 50 7.13 5.37 -4.26
CA LEU A 50 6.84 3.99 -3.86
C LEU A 50 7.48 3.63 -2.53
N VAL A 51 8.78 3.88 -2.40
CA VAL A 51 9.55 3.54 -1.19
C VAL A 51 9.02 4.30 0.01
N GLN A 52 8.72 5.59 -0.17
CA GLN A 52 8.15 6.42 0.89
C GLN A 52 6.79 5.87 1.36
N VAL A 53 5.87 5.60 0.43
CA VAL A 53 4.53 5.08 0.75
C VAL A 53 4.62 3.71 1.42
N ALA A 54 5.54 2.85 0.97
CA ALA A 54 5.73 1.55 1.59
C ALA A 54 6.30 1.66 3.02
N GLN A 55 7.22 2.59 3.25
CA GLN A 55 7.76 2.86 4.58
C GLN A 55 6.69 3.43 5.51
N GLU A 56 5.87 4.38 5.06
CA GLU A 56 4.74 4.90 5.83
C GLU A 56 3.80 3.77 6.29
N CYS A 57 3.48 2.81 5.40
CA CYS A 57 2.68 1.65 5.77
C CYS A 57 3.37 0.75 6.80
N ALA A 58 4.67 0.50 6.62
CA ALA A 58 5.45 -0.30 7.55
C ALA A 58 5.52 0.35 8.94
N ASP A 59 5.67 1.68 9.01
CA ASP A 59 5.69 2.43 10.27
C ASP A 59 4.34 2.32 10.99
N ILE A 60 3.21 2.48 10.28
CA ILE A 60 1.86 2.32 10.86
C ILE A 60 1.65 0.87 11.33
N LEU A 61 2.15 -0.13 10.60
CA LEU A 61 2.07 -1.55 11.00
C LEU A 61 2.76 -1.85 12.33
N GLN A 62 3.74 -1.04 12.74
CA GLN A 62 4.42 -1.20 14.03
C GLN A 62 3.66 -0.57 15.21
N GLU A 63 2.63 0.24 14.95
CA GLU A 63 1.80 0.84 16.00
C GLU A 63 0.79 -0.17 16.59
N ASP A 64 0.34 0.10 17.83
CA ASP A 64 -0.78 -0.63 18.43
C ASP A 64 -2.03 -0.50 17.56
N ASP A 65 -2.66 -1.63 17.22
CA ASP A 65 -3.82 -1.69 16.31
C ASP A 65 -3.54 -1.22 14.86
N GLY A 66 -2.26 -1.10 14.47
CA GLY A 66 -1.83 -0.57 13.17
C GLY A 66 -2.44 -1.25 11.94
N LEU A 67 -2.66 -2.56 12.00
CA LEU A 67 -3.35 -3.30 10.94
C LEU A 67 -4.79 -2.80 10.74
N ASN A 68 -5.55 -2.61 11.82
CA ASN A 68 -6.92 -2.11 11.75
C ASN A 68 -6.94 -0.67 11.24
N ALA A 69 -5.98 0.16 11.65
CA ALA A 69 -5.82 1.52 11.12
C ALA A 69 -5.59 1.52 9.61
N ILE A 70 -4.69 0.67 9.09
CA ILE A 70 -4.43 0.53 7.65
C ILE A 70 -5.68 0.05 6.91
N LEU A 71 -6.39 -0.96 7.42
CA LEU A 71 -7.62 -1.44 6.79
C LEU A 71 -8.70 -0.35 6.76
N GLY A 72 -8.78 0.50 7.78
CA GLY A 72 -9.63 1.69 7.79
C GLY A 72 -9.27 2.68 6.68
N LEU A 73 -7.99 3.04 6.56
CA LEU A 73 -7.48 3.95 5.53
C LEU A 73 -7.71 3.40 4.11
N VAL A 74 -7.43 2.12 3.90
CA VAL A 74 -7.65 1.43 2.62
C VAL A 74 -9.12 1.44 2.24
N ARG A 75 -9.99 1.09 3.21
CA ARG A 75 -11.44 1.13 3.00
C ARG A 75 -11.88 2.53 2.61
N GLU A 76 -11.43 3.57 3.29
CA GLU A 76 -11.82 4.94 2.94
C GLU A 76 -11.31 5.38 1.57
N ALA A 77 -10.08 5.01 1.18
CA ALA A 77 -9.41 5.50 -0.02
C ALA A 77 -9.71 4.72 -1.30
N LEU A 78 -10.23 3.48 -1.21
CA LEU A 78 -10.63 2.70 -2.39
C LEU A 78 -12.00 3.16 -2.91
N PRO A 79 -12.10 3.64 -4.16
CA PRO A 79 -13.38 3.93 -4.80
C PRO A 79 -14.19 2.65 -5.01
N GLU A 80 -15.52 2.78 -5.12
CA GLU A 80 -16.43 1.63 -5.17
C GLU A 80 -16.11 0.64 -6.31
N HIS A 81 -15.58 1.13 -7.44
CA HIS A 81 -15.20 0.29 -8.58
C HIS A 81 -13.91 -0.54 -8.38
N LEU A 82 -13.19 -0.36 -7.26
CA LEU A 82 -12.00 -1.14 -6.89
C LEU A 82 -12.22 -2.00 -5.63
N ARG A 83 -13.46 -2.13 -5.14
CA ARG A 83 -13.80 -2.84 -3.90
C ARG A 83 -14.24 -4.30 -4.09
N GLU A 84 -14.19 -4.85 -5.31
CA GLU A 84 -14.61 -6.23 -5.63
C GLU A 84 -13.51 -7.07 -6.27
#